data_AF-A0A358ATW2-F1
#
_entry.id   AF-A0A358ATW2-F1
#
_cell.length_a   1.000
_cell.length_b   1.000
_cell.length_c   1.000
_cell.angle_alpha   90.00
_cell.angle_beta   90.00
_cell.angle_gamma   90.00
#
_symmetry.space_group_name_H-M   'P 1'
#
loop_
_entity.id
_entity.type
_entity.pdbx_description
1 polymer ?
#
loop_
_entity_poly.entity_id
_entity_poly.type
_entity_poly.pdbx_seq_one_letter_code
_entity_poly.pdbx_strand_id
1 'polypeptide(L)'
;MREEKHRLYESLVLGEIGREEYKVQKSALDAELDGALRVHAAILAECKKNLPGEESLQAAKQALRAKKLSGALADLLVDKVPVYPDDKIEVVWKLEGFLNGFAQEAQPFVAP
;
A
#
# COMPACT_ATOMS: atom_id res chain seq x y z
N MET A 1 4.56 5.35 23.32
CA MET A 1 5.97 5.78 23.50
C MET A 1 6.13 7.15 24.15
N ARG A 2 5.58 8.23 23.57
CA ARG A 2 5.77 9.59 24.12
C ARG A 2 5.11 9.77 25.50
N GLU A 3 3.89 9.25 25.65
CA GLU A 3 3.15 9.22 26.91
C GLU A 3 3.80 8.32 27.96
N GLU A 4 4.35 7.18 27.55
CA GLU A 4 5.06 6.25 28.45
C GLU A 4 6.31 6.90 29.05
N LYS A 5 7.08 7.64 28.23
CA LYS A 5 8.23 8.42 28.71
C LYS A 5 7.84 9.54 29.65
N HIS A 6 6.69 10.18 29.43
CA HIS A 6 6.14 11.21 30.32
C HIS A 6 5.76 10.60 31.68
N ARG A 7 5.00 9.49 31.69
CA ARG A 7 4.67 8.77 32.93
C ARG A 7 5.91 8.32 33.69
N LEU A 8 6.94 7.83 32.98
CA LEU A 8 8.21 7.43 33.59
C LEU A 8 8.90 8.59 34.32
N TYR A 9 8.86 9.78 33.71
CA TYR A 9 9.46 10.98 34.30
C TYR A 9 8.65 11.49 35.50
N GLU A 10 7.33 11.43 35.44
CA GLU A 10 6.44 11.78 36.54
C GLU A 10 6.68 10.89 37.77
N SER A 11 6.73 9.56 37.59
CA SER A 11 7.05 8.64 38.69
C SER A 11 8.45 8.84 39.26
N LEU A 12 9.43 9.30 38.47
CA LEU A 12 10.75 9.68 38.97
C LEU A 12 10.68 10.95 39.83
N VAL A 13 9.94 11.97 39.39
CA VAL A 13 9.78 13.25 40.10
C VAL A 13 8.99 13.06 41.40
N LEU A 14 8.00 12.16 41.39
CA LEU A 14 7.23 11.77 42.58
C LEU A 14 8.00 10.83 43.52
N GLY A 15 9.18 10.34 43.11
CA GLY A 15 10.02 9.45 43.90
C GLY A 15 9.52 8.00 44.00
N GLU A 16 8.51 7.64 43.20
CA GLU A 16 7.94 6.29 43.11
C GLU A 16 8.93 5.28 42.51
N ILE A 17 9.85 5.78 41.66
CA ILE A 17 10.94 4.99 41.09
C ILE A 17 12.30 5.63 41.37
N GLY A 18 13.32 4.79 41.58
CA GLY A 18 14.70 5.22 41.72
C GLY A 18 15.31 5.67 40.39
N ARG A 19 16.39 6.47 40.47
CA ARG A 19 17.11 6.96 39.28
C ARG A 19 17.68 5.85 38.39
N GLU A 20 18.12 4.74 38.98
CA GLU A 20 18.62 3.59 38.20
C GLU A 20 17.50 2.81 37.52
N GLU A 21 16.36 2.62 38.20
CA GLU A 21 15.15 2.02 37.61
C GLU A 21 14.68 2.82 36.38
N TYR A 22 14.64 4.15 36.51
CA TYR A 22 14.30 5.05 35.40
C TYR A 22 15.22 4.89 34.19
N LYS A 23 16.54 4.77 34.39
CA LYS A 23 17.50 4.60 33.29
C LYS A 23 17.27 3.29 32.53
N VAL A 24 17.03 2.20 33.24
CA VAL A 24 16.79 0.88 32.65
C VAL A 24 15.51 0.92 31.81
N GLN A 25 14.40 1.40 32.37
CA GLN A 25 13.13 1.45 31.68
C GLN A 25 13.13 2.44 30.50
N LYS A 26 13.81 3.58 30.65
CA LYS A 26 14.01 4.52 29.53
C LYS A 26 14.82 3.88 28.40
N SER A 27 15.88 3.14 28.72
CA SER A 27 16.71 2.44 27.72
C SER A 27 15.91 1.38 26.96
N ALA A 28 15.04 0.64 27.65
CA ALA A 28 14.13 -0.32 27.02
C ALA A 28 13.16 0.37 26.04
N LEU A 29 12.55 1.49 26.44
CA LEU A 29 11.67 2.28 25.58
C LEU A 29 12.40 2.90 24.37
N ASP A 30 13.66 3.33 24.57
CA ASP A 30 14.51 3.84 23.49
C ASP A 30 14.81 2.72 22.46
N ALA A 31 15.16 1.51 22.93
CA ALA A 31 15.44 0.38 22.05
C ALA A 31 14.21 -0.09 21.26
N GLU A 32 13.02 -0.08 21.89
CA GLU A 32 11.77 -0.43 21.22
C GLU A 32 11.40 0.61 20.14
N LEU A 33 11.60 1.91 20.44
CA LEU A 33 11.40 2.98 19.47
C LEU A 33 12.32 2.84 18.26
N ASP A 34 13.60 2.53 18.48
CA ASP A 34 14.57 2.29 17.41
C ASP A 34 14.22 1.05 16.59
N GLY A 35 13.64 0.02 17.21
CA GLY A 35 13.07 -1.13 16.51
C GLY A 35 11.93 -0.72 15.58
N ALA A 36 10.95 0.01 16.11
CA ALA A 36 9.80 0.49 15.34
C ALA A 36 10.21 1.40 14.17
N LEU A 37 11.18 2.31 14.40
CA LEU A 37 11.69 3.20 13.36
C LEU A 37 12.39 2.45 12.24
N ARG A 38 13.17 1.41 12.56
CA ARG A 38 13.82 0.55 11.55
C ARG A 38 12.80 -0.20 10.70
N VAL A 39 11.78 -0.80 11.32
CA VAL A 39 10.71 -1.49 10.59
C VAL A 39 9.96 -0.51 9.70
N HIS A 40 9.60 0.67 10.23
CA HIS A 40 8.94 1.71 9.47
C HIS A 40 9.80 2.20 8.28
N ALA A 41 11.11 2.38 8.48
CA ALA A 41 12.03 2.75 7.40
C ALA A 41 12.12 1.67 6.32
N ALA A 42 12.14 0.39 6.71
CA ALA A 42 12.14 -0.73 5.77
C ALA A 42 10.85 -0.77 4.94
N ILE A 43 9.68 -0.61 5.58
CA ILE A 43 8.39 -0.52 4.89
C ILE A 43 8.37 0.68 3.94
N LEU A 44 8.85 1.85 4.39
CA LEU A 44 8.89 3.05 3.56
C LEU A 44 9.81 2.87 2.35
N ALA A 45 10.96 2.23 2.52
CA ALA A 45 11.89 1.93 1.44
C ALA A 45 11.26 0.96 0.43
N GLU A 46 10.54 -0.05 0.90
CA GLU A 46 9.83 -1.01 0.05
C GLU A 46 8.67 -0.36 -0.70
N CYS A 47 7.87 0.46 -0.03
CA CYS A 47 6.81 1.24 -0.68
C CYS A 47 7.38 2.21 -1.72
N LYS A 48 8.54 2.82 -1.48
CA LYS A 48 9.22 3.69 -2.46
C LYS A 48 9.73 2.93 -3.68
N LYS A 49 10.20 1.69 -3.51
CA LYS A 49 10.61 0.85 -4.64
C LYS A 49 9.42 0.41 -5.51
N ASN A 50 8.27 0.17 -4.87
CA ASN A 50 7.05 -0.30 -5.55
C ASN A 50 6.08 0.83 -5.89
N LEU A 51 6.46 2.10 -5.68
CA LEU A 51 5.64 3.25 -6.05
C LEU A 51 5.57 3.30 -7.58
N PRO A 52 4.37 3.26 -8.19
CA PRO A 52 4.25 3.41 -9.62
C PRO A 52 4.86 4.76 -10.02
N GLY A 53 5.67 4.74 -11.08
CA GLY A 53 6.27 5.97 -11.62
C GLY A 53 5.20 7.03 -11.90
N GLU A 54 5.61 8.30 -11.87
CA GLU A 54 4.69 9.44 -12.02
C GLU A 54 3.85 9.35 -13.31
N GLU A 55 4.43 8.82 -14.38
CA GLU A 55 3.74 8.55 -15.65
C GLU A 55 2.63 7.49 -15.52
N SER A 56 2.87 6.41 -14.78
CA SER A 56 1.87 5.36 -14.53
C SER A 56 0.72 5.90 -13.67
N LEU A 57 1.04 6.72 -12.65
CA LEU A 57 0.05 7.40 -11.83
C LEU A 57 -0.79 8.39 -12.65
N GLN A 58 -0.16 9.14 -13.55
CA GLN A 58 -0.83 10.11 -14.42
C GLN A 58 -1.73 9.42 -15.45
N ALA A 59 -1.27 8.31 -16.05
CA ALA A 59 -2.07 7.49 -16.96
C ALA A 59 -3.29 6.89 -16.24
N ALA A 60 -3.11 6.35 -15.04
CA ALA A 60 -4.22 5.84 -14.23
C ALA A 60 -5.24 6.95 -13.88
N LYS A 61 -4.78 8.13 -13.48
CA LYS A 61 -5.64 9.30 -13.21
C LYS A 61 -6.41 9.76 -14.45
N GLN A 62 -5.77 9.78 -15.62
CA GLN A 62 -6.43 10.15 -16.89
C GLN A 62 -7.48 9.11 -17.29
N ALA A 63 -7.17 7.82 -17.17
CA ALA A 63 -8.13 6.75 -17.46
C ALA A 63 -9.33 6.77 -16.51
N LEU A 64 -9.10 7.03 -15.22
CA LEU A 64 -10.18 7.18 -14.23
C LEU A 64 -11.10 8.37 -14.58
N ARG A 65 -10.53 9.51 -15.02
CA ARG A 65 -11.32 10.68 -15.45
C ARG A 65 -12.07 10.44 -16.76
N ALA A 66 -11.48 9.71 -17.69
CA ALA A 66 -12.09 9.42 -19.01
C ALA A 66 -13.11 8.28 -18.97
N LYS A 67 -13.20 7.51 -17.87
CA LYS A 67 -13.94 6.22 -17.78
C LYS A 67 -13.62 5.26 -18.93
N LYS A 68 -12.44 5.41 -19.52
CA LYS A 68 -11.94 4.66 -20.68
C LYS A 68 -10.43 4.53 -20.53
N LEU A 69 -9.89 3.39 -20.94
CA LEU A 69 -8.44 3.21 -21.02
C LEU A 69 -7.90 4.15 -22.10
N SER A 70 -6.91 4.98 -21.75
CA SER A 70 -6.15 5.72 -22.75
C SER A 70 -5.27 4.74 -23.54
N GLY A 71 -4.95 5.03 -24.80
CA GLY A 71 -4.15 4.14 -25.65
C GLY A 71 -2.84 3.71 -24.98
N ALA A 72 -2.11 4.65 -24.37
CA ALA A 72 -0.88 4.37 -23.63
C ALA A 72 -1.08 3.43 -22.43
N LEU A 73 -2.23 3.52 -21.74
CA LEU A 73 -2.54 2.61 -20.63
C LEU A 73 -3.00 1.24 -21.14
N ALA A 74 -3.70 1.19 -22.27
CA ALA A 74 -4.06 -0.06 -22.93
C ALA A 74 -2.80 -0.81 -23.40
N ASP A 75 -1.84 -0.12 -24.02
CA ASP A 75 -0.57 -0.71 -24.47
C ASP A 75 0.27 -1.26 -23.29
N LEU A 76 0.17 -0.64 -22.12
CA LEU A 76 0.85 -1.09 -20.91
C LEU A 76 0.19 -2.32 -20.27
N LEU A 77 -1.14 -2.42 -20.34
CA LEU A 77 -1.92 -3.43 -19.61
C LEU A 77 -2.33 -4.63 -20.48
N VAL A 78 -2.56 -4.44 -21.78
CA VAL A 78 -3.05 -5.46 -22.71
C VAL A 78 -1.87 -6.12 -23.41
N ASP A 79 -1.85 -7.44 -23.38
CA ASP A 79 -0.86 -8.27 -24.09
C ASP A 79 -1.32 -8.56 -25.52
N LYS A 80 -2.56 -9.03 -25.67
CA LYS A 80 -3.17 -9.32 -26.97
C LYS A 80 -4.69 -9.39 -26.86
N VAL A 81 -5.35 -9.13 -27.98
CA VAL A 81 -6.81 -9.23 -28.12
C VAL A 81 -7.13 -10.25 -29.20
N PRO A 82 -7.13 -11.56 -28.90
CA PRO A 82 -7.58 -12.57 -29.85
C PRO A 82 -9.05 -12.36 -30.21
N VAL A 83 -9.31 -12.32 -31.52
CA VAL A 83 -10.66 -12.27 -32.09
C VAL A 83 -10.95 -13.63 -32.71
N TYR A 84 -11.95 -14.31 -32.16
CA TYR A 84 -12.37 -15.62 -32.64
C TYR A 84 -13.48 -15.46 -33.70
N PRO A 85 -13.59 -16.42 -34.65
CA PRO A 85 -14.58 -16.37 -35.73
C PRO A 85 -16.05 -16.49 -35.28
N ASP A 86 -16.30 -16.69 -33.98
CA ASP A 86 -17.62 -16.71 -33.35
C ASP A 86 -17.97 -15.38 -32.66
N ASP A 87 -17.36 -14.27 -33.09
CA ASP A 87 -17.48 -12.92 -32.52
C ASP A 87 -17.05 -12.82 -31.04
N LYS A 88 -16.33 -13.82 -30.52
CA LYS A 88 -15.75 -13.73 -29.18
C LYS A 88 -14.46 -12.92 -29.22
N ILE A 89 -14.45 -11.86 -28.40
CA ILE A 89 -13.28 -11.04 -28.14
C ILE A 89 -12.81 -11.35 -26.71
N GLU A 90 -11.58 -11.79 -26.58
CA GLU A 90 -10.93 -11.99 -25.28
C GLU A 90 -9.79 -10.98 -25.13
N VAL A 91 -9.65 -10.37 -23.94
CA VAL A 91 -8.55 -9.44 -23.66
C VAL A 91 -7.57 -10.16 -22.75
N VAL A 92 -6.38 -10.46 -23.28
CA VAL A 92 -5.28 -11.01 -22.50
C VAL A 92 -4.50 -9.87 -21.87
N TRP A 93 -4.36 -9.89 -20.57
CA TRP A 93 -3.66 -8.87 -19.79
C TRP A 93 -2.21 -9.28 -19.55
N LYS A 94 -1.28 -8.31 -19.56
CA LYS A 94 0.13 -8.51 -19.20
C LYS A 94 0.34 -8.80 -17.72
N LEU A 95 -0.64 -8.46 -16.88
CA LEU A 95 -0.63 -8.67 -15.44
C LEU A 95 -1.63 -9.78 -15.08
N GLU A 96 -1.13 -10.86 -14.48
CA GLU A 96 -1.98 -11.91 -13.92
C GLU A 96 -2.85 -11.36 -12.78
N GLY A 97 -4.14 -11.70 -12.78
CA GLY A 97 -5.07 -11.27 -11.74
C GLY A 97 -5.48 -9.79 -11.79
N PHE A 98 -5.13 -9.04 -12.84
CA PHE A 98 -5.54 -7.63 -13.00
C PHE A 98 -7.06 -7.44 -12.85
N LEU A 99 -7.87 -8.37 -13.36
CA LEU A 99 -9.33 -8.31 -13.27
C LEU A 99 -9.92 -8.89 -11.97
N ASN A 100 -9.13 -9.57 -11.13
CA ASN A 100 -9.67 -10.22 -9.91
C ASN A 100 -10.25 -9.23 -8.91
N GLY A 101 -9.82 -7.96 -8.91
CA GLY A 101 -10.40 -6.90 -8.09
C GLY A 101 -11.67 -6.24 -8.66
N PHE A 102 -11.98 -6.48 -9.95
CA PHE A 102 -13.14 -5.90 -10.64
C PHE A 102 -14.31 -6.90 -10.77
N ALA A 103 -14.10 -8.16 -10.38
CA ALA A 103 -15.07 -9.25 -10.57
C ALA A 103 -16.25 -9.26 -9.56
N GLN A 104 -16.43 -8.23 -8.72
CA GLN A 104 -17.50 -8.22 -7.72
C GLN A 104 -18.88 -7.75 -8.27
N GLU A 105 -18.99 -7.19 -9.48
CA GLU A 105 -20.29 -6.71 -10.01
C GLU A 105 -20.53 -7.04 -11.51
N ALA A 106 -20.15 -8.23 -11.96
CA ALA A 106 -20.69 -8.75 -13.22
C ALA A 106 -21.96 -9.57 -12.94
N GLN A 107 -23.10 -8.90 -12.73
CA GLN A 107 -24.39 -9.60 -12.88
C GLN A 107 -24.54 -10.02 -14.35
N PRO A 108 -24.88 -11.28 -14.64
CA PRO A 108 -25.10 -11.72 -16.01
C PRO A 108 -26.29 -10.94 -16.60
N PHE A 109 -26.07 -10.29 -17.74
CA PHE A 109 -27.12 -9.72 -18.56
C PHE A 109 -28.01 -10.85 -19.07
N VAL A 110 -29.19 -10.99 -18.47
CA VAL A 110 -30.25 -11.86 -18.98
C VAL A 110 -31.06 -11.02 -19.97
N ALA A 111 -30.91 -11.33 -21.26
CA ALA A 111 -31.75 -10.76 -22.30
C ALA A 111 -33.20 -11.26 -22.16
N PRO A 112 -34.23 -10.43 -22.49
CA PRO A 112 -35.64 -10.80 -22.40
C PRO A 112 -36.07 -11.87 -23.41
#